data_AF-A0AAD8FL66-F1
#
_entry.id   AF-A0AAD8FL66-F1
#
_cell.length_a   1.000
_cell.length_b   1.000
_cell.length_c   1.000
_cell.angle_alpha   90.00
_cell.angle_beta   90.00
_cell.angle_gamma   90.00
#
_symmetry.space_group_name_H-M   'P 1'
#
loop_
_entity.id
_entity.type
_entity.pdbx_description
1 polymer ?
#
loop_
_entity_poly.entity_id
_entity_poly.type
_entity_poly.pdbx_seq_one_letter_code
_entity_poly.pdbx_strand_id
1 'polypeptide(L)'
;MISEKTVSFLTNFIDLKSQIRDDYEQLIELTMIILGDPPKTIHWRAPGPVHHARWIAKLIYAIKIYLFRHQKEIFSLTAKEESQLKRFVQFGALLYTKSWIQAPCAAEAPGGDLLLWKNLQQYQSIDHDISIAAQKILQNHMWYLSDETVSLALFSDEVSPIEKQKIITGFGIEPSERHVRGDPSLLQIEDVSLGHFSTRRSQNLLTKLQIGHSFLVLPPERWNDNTDYQKGKQRINDLRVVKDTAERGVKLFEDYNRLTINEKEKQFILQVVEANRKVIPAQTTKKSVICAVSV
;
A
#
# COMPACT_ATOMS: atom_id res chain seq x y z
N MET A 1 -3.17 -1.37 -23.40
CA MET A 1 -2.30 -0.46 -22.62
C MET A 1 -2.30 -0.73 -21.11
N ILE A 2 -3.40 -0.52 -20.35
CA ILE A 2 -3.41 -0.79 -18.88
C ILE A 2 -3.29 -2.31 -18.62
N SER A 3 -4.06 -3.13 -19.33
CA SER A 3 -3.99 -4.60 -19.22
C SER A 3 -2.59 -5.16 -19.49
N GLU A 4 -1.97 -4.79 -20.62
CA GLU A 4 -0.62 -5.25 -20.99
C GLU A 4 0.44 -4.85 -19.96
N LYS A 5 0.40 -3.61 -19.46
CA LYS A 5 1.30 -3.14 -18.40
C LYS A 5 1.12 -3.94 -17.12
N THR A 6 -0.12 -4.29 -16.77
CA THR A 6 -0.41 -5.10 -15.58
C THR A 6 0.07 -6.54 -15.79
N VAL A 7 -0.23 -7.18 -16.92
CA VAL A 7 0.25 -8.53 -17.23
C VAL A 7 1.78 -8.61 -17.19
N SER A 8 2.48 -7.73 -17.91
CA SER A 8 3.95 -7.71 -17.92
C SER A 8 4.55 -7.56 -16.51
N PHE A 9 3.95 -6.70 -15.69
CA PHE A 9 4.38 -6.54 -14.30
C PHE A 9 4.18 -7.80 -13.46
N LEU A 10 3.02 -8.46 -13.59
CA LEU A 10 2.67 -9.66 -12.84
C LEU A 10 3.57 -10.85 -13.20
N THR A 11 3.85 -11.04 -14.50
CA THR A 11 4.76 -12.08 -14.98
C THR A 11 6.16 -11.89 -14.40
N ASN A 12 6.71 -10.67 -14.52
CA ASN A 12 8.02 -10.35 -13.93
C ASN A 12 8.04 -10.54 -12.41
N PHE A 13 6.95 -10.20 -11.72
CA PHE A 13 6.86 -10.35 -10.26
C PHE A 13 6.92 -11.81 -9.82
N ILE A 14 6.25 -12.71 -10.55
CA ILE A 14 6.31 -14.16 -10.29
C ILE A 14 7.73 -14.69 -10.54
N ASP A 15 8.33 -14.33 -11.67
CA ASP A 15 9.64 -14.85 -12.07
C ASP A 15 10.78 -14.40 -11.13
N LEU A 16 10.69 -13.19 -10.58
CA LEU A 16 11.74 -12.60 -9.73
C LEU A 16 11.66 -13.03 -8.26
N LYS A 17 10.51 -13.51 -7.77
CA LYS A 17 10.30 -13.77 -6.34
C LYS A 17 10.43 -15.26 -6.03
N SER A 18 11.46 -15.62 -5.26
CA SER A 18 11.69 -17.00 -4.80
C SER A 18 10.61 -17.55 -3.88
N GLN A 19 9.88 -16.68 -3.17
CA GLN A 19 8.77 -17.06 -2.30
C GLN A 19 7.71 -15.95 -2.30
N ILE A 20 6.50 -16.31 -2.73
CA ILE A 20 5.33 -15.44 -2.75
C ILE A 20 4.33 -16.00 -1.74
N ARG A 21 3.59 -15.12 -1.05
CA ARG A 21 2.49 -15.53 -0.17
C ARG A 21 1.41 -16.22 -1.00
N ASP A 22 0.92 -17.38 -0.56
CA ASP A 22 -0.01 -18.21 -1.35
C ASP A 22 -1.26 -17.48 -1.87
N ASP A 23 -1.83 -16.56 -1.10
CA ASP A 23 -3.00 -15.77 -1.54
C ASP A 23 -2.63 -14.68 -2.56
N TYR A 24 -1.39 -14.16 -2.54
CA TYR A 24 -0.87 -13.27 -3.56
C TYR A 24 -0.64 -14.04 -4.87
N GLU A 25 0.01 -15.19 -4.79
CA GLU A 25 0.23 -16.07 -5.95
C GLU A 25 -1.12 -16.40 -6.61
N GLN A 26 -2.10 -16.86 -5.83
CA GLN A 26 -3.44 -17.14 -6.34
C GLN A 26 -4.12 -15.90 -6.95
N LEU A 27 -4.03 -14.73 -6.31
CA LEU A 27 -4.61 -13.52 -6.87
C LEU A 27 -3.95 -13.13 -8.21
N ILE A 28 -2.64 -13.30 -8.32
CA ILE A 28 -1.89 -13.01 -9.55
C ILE A 28 -2.34 -13.96 -10.67
N GLU A 29 -2.32 -15.27 -10.44
CA GLU A 29 -2.74 -16.28 -11.42
C GLU A 29 -4.18 -16.03 -11.92
N LEU A 30 -5.10 -15.76 -10.99
CA LEU A 30 -6.50 -15.46 -11.32
C LEU A 30 -6.65 -14.16 -12.10
N THR A 31 -5.88 -13.13 -11.76
CA THR A 31 -5.85 -11.87 -12.50
C THR A 31 -5.32 -12.06 -13.91
N MET A 32 -4.25 -12.84 -14.07
CA MET A 32 -3.68 -13.19 -15.36
C MET A 32 -4.70 -13.90 -16.28
N ILE A 33 -5.48 -14.84 -15.74
CA ILE A 33 -6.60 -15.48 -16.47
C ILE A 33 -7.64 -14.43 -16.90
N ILE A 34 -8.05 -13.52 -16.01
CA ILE A 34 -9.02 -12.46 -16.33
C ILE A 34 -8.52 -11.51 -17.43
N LEU A 35 -7.22 -11.24 -17.47
CA LEU A 35 -6.59 -10.36 -18.46
C LEU A 35 -6.27 -11.08 -19.78
N GLY A 36 -6.57 -12.37 -19.89
CA GLY A 36 -6.41 -13.15 -21.12
C GLY A 36 -5.00 -13.72 -21.34
N ASP A 37 -4.16 -13.74 -20.30
CA ASP A 37 -2.80 -14.32 -20.34
C ASP A 37 -2.64 -15.36 -19.23
N PRO A 38 -3.35 -16.50 -19.30
CA PRO A 38 -3.37 -17.48 -18.21
C PRO A 38 -2.00 -18.14 -18.00
N PRO A 39 -1.64 -18.52 -16.75
CA PRO A 39 -0.46 -19.34 -16.49
C PRO A 39 -0.51 -20.69 -17.24
N LYS A 40 0.68 -21.27 -17.50
CA LYS A 40 0.80 -22.59 -18.16
C LYS A 40 0.07 -23.70 -17.41
N THR A 41 0.10 -23.66 -16.08
CA THR A 41 -0.57 -24.62 -15.20
C THR A 41 -1.39 -23.83 -14.18
N ILE A 42 -2.67 -24.17 -14.03
CA ILE A 42 -3.58 -23.51 -13.09
C ILE A 42 -3.93 -24.49 -11.98
N HIS A 43 -3.68 -24.12 -10.73
CA HIS A 43 -4.06 -24.90 -9.56
C HIS A 43 -5.27 -24.26 -8.87
N TRP A 44 -6.46 -24.83 -9.12
CA TRP A 44 -7.68 -24.39 -8.46
C TRP A 44 -7.67 -24.80 -6.99
N ARG A 45 -7.48 -23.82 -6.09
CA ARG A 45 -7.63 -24.03 -4.65
C ARG A 45 -9.05 -23.67 -4.21
N ALA A 46 -9.58 -24.39 -3.22
CA ALA A 46 -10.80 -23.99 -2.55
C ALA A 46 -10.63 -22.59 -1.95
N PRO A 47 -11.65 -21.71 -2.03
CA PRO A 47 -11.57 -20.40 -1.40
C PRO A 47 -11.42 -20.51 0.13
N GLY A 48 -10.49 -19.74 0.72
CA GLY A 48 -10.25 -19.72 2.16
C GLY A 48 -11.23 -18.81 2.94
N PRO A 49 -11.19 -18.78 4.28
CA PRO A 49 -12.14 -18.00 5.08
C PRO A 49 -12.19 -16.51 4.70
N VAL A 50 -13.39 -15.96 4.50
CA VAL A 50 -13.61 -14.53 4.27
C VAL A 50 -13.83 -13.83 5.61
N HIS A 51 -13.02 -12.81 5.88
CA HIS A 51 -13.25 -11.87 6.98
C HIS A 51 -13.56 -10.48 6.41
N HIS A 52 -14.39 -9.69 7.09
CA HIS A 52 -14.72 -8.32 6.66
C HIS A 52 -13.48 -7.45 6.42
N ALA A 53 -12.43 -7.71 7.21
CA ALA A 53 -11.12 -7.08 7.20
C ALA A 53 -10.21 -7.49 6.02
N ARG A 54 -10.34 -8.70 5.47
CA ARG A 54 -9.38 -9.23 4.48
C ARG A 54 -9.89 -9.03 3.06
N TRP A 55 -9.49 -7.92 2.45
CA TRP A 55 -9.97 -7.51 1.14
C TRP A 55 -9.59 -8.46 0.00
N ILE A 56 -8.39 -9.04 0.01
CA ILE A 56 -7.90 -9.98 -1.02
C ILE A 56 -8.83 -11.15 -1.20
N ALA A 57 -9.29 -11.76 -0.10
CA ALA A 57 -10.18 -12.90 -0.14
C ALA A 57 -11.44 -12.55 -0.94
N LYS A 58 -12.05 -11.38 -0.69
CA LYS A 58 -13.24 -10.92 -1.44
C LYS A 58 -12.96 -10.82 -2.94
N LEU A 59 -11.80 -10.32 -3.34
CA LEU A 59 -11.42 -10.22 -4.76
C LEU A 59 -11.17 -11.60 -5.38
N ILE A 60 -10.46 -12.50 -4.69
CA ILE A 60 -10.25 -13.90 -5.15
C ILE A 60 -11.60 -14.61 -5.34
N TYR A 61 -12.52 -14.48 -4.38
CA TYR A 61 -13.86 -15.05 -4.49
C TYR A 61 -14.61 -14.46 -5.66
N ALA A 62 -14.61 -13.13 -5.80
CA ALA A 62 -15.30 -12.46 -6.90
C ALA A 62 -14.78 -12.91 -8.26
N ILE A 63 -13.45 -13.04 -8.43
CA ILE A 63 -12.86 -13.54 -9.67
C ILE A 63 -13.31 -14.98 -9.92
N LYS A 64 -13.28 -15.87 -8.93
CA LYS A 64 -13.72 -17.26 -9.10
C LYS A 64 -15.19 -17.36 -9.46
N ILE A 65 -16.07 -16.66 -8.74
CA ILE A 65 -17.51 -16.61 -9.06
C ILE A 65 -17.69 -16.10 -10.49
N TYR A 66 -16.95 -15.07 -10.90
CA TYR A 66 -17.02 -14.55 -12.25
C TYR A 66 -16.54 -15.56 -13.29
N LEU A 67 -15.44 -16.27 -13.06
CA LEU A 67 -14.91 -17.28 -13.99
C LEU A 67 -15.87 -18.46 -14.16
N PHE A 68 -16.53 -18.89 -13.08
CA PHE A 68 -17.44 -20.03 -13.08
C PHE A 68 -18.93 -19.68 -13.21
N ARG A 69 -19.27 -18.40 -13.45
CA ARG A 69 -20.66 -17.89 -13.46
C ARG A 69 -21.63 -18.63 -14.39
N HIS A 70 -21.13 -19.33 -15.41
CA HIS A 70 -21.95 -20.10 -16.34
C HIS A 70 -22.40 -21.46 -15.79
N GLN A 71 -21.84 -21.90 -14.66
CA GLN A 71 -22.28 -23.08 -13.89
C GLN A 71 -23.53 -22.72 -13.08
N LYS A 72 -24.68 -22.63 -13.75
CA LYS A 72 -25.94 -22.12 -13.19
C LYS A 72 -26.47 -22.97 -12.02
N GLU A 73 -26.06 -24.23 -11.94
CA GLU A 73 -26.35 -25.14 -10.84
C GLU A 73 -25.60 -24.79 -9.55
N ILE A 74 -24.49 -24.06 -9.65
CA ILE A 74 -23.70 -23.57 -8.51
C ILE A 74 -23.98 -22.09 -8.25
N PHE A 75 -24.02 -21.26 -9.29
CA PHE A 75 -24.16 -19.82 -9.19
C PHE A 75 -25.43 -19.33 -9.90
N SER A 76 -26.44 -18.96 -9.12
CA SER A 76 -27.67 -18.35 -9.63
C SER A 76 -27.61 -16.83 -9.51
N LEU A 77 -26.76 -16.18 -10.34
CA LEU A 77 -26.65 -14.73 -10.38
C LEU A 77 -27.76 -14.11 -11.23
N THR A 78 -28.34 -13.02 -10.75
CA THR A 78 -29.14 -12.12 -11.58
C THR A 78 -28.26 -11.37 -12.58
N ALA A 79 -28.84 -10.88 -13.68
CA ALA A 79 -28.10 -10.07 -14.67
C ALA A 79 -27.44 -8.82 -14.03
N LYS A 80 -28.09 -8.24 -13.00
CA LYS A 80 -27.55 -7.12 -12.25
C LYS A 80 -26.30 -7.52 -11.45
N GLU A 81 -26.36 -8.63 -10.73
CA GLU A 81 -25.23 -9.14 -9.95
C GLU A 81 -24.05 -9.52 -10.84
N GLU A 82 -24.29 -10.19 -11.97
CA GLU A 82 -23.22 -10.53 -12.93
C GLU A 82 -22.55 -9.26 -13.48
N SER A 83 -23.33 -8.24 -13.82
CA SER A 83 -22.80 -6.94 -14.29
C SER A 83 -21.96 -6.24 -13.23
N GLN A 84 -22.44 -6.17 -11.99
CA GLN A 84 -21.70 -5.58 -10.87
C GLN A 84 -20.43 -6.37 -10.53
N LEU A 85 -20.50 -7.70 -10.57
CA LEU A 85 -19.38 -8.58 -10.35
C LEU A 85 -18.31 -8.38 -11.43
N LYS A 86 -18.70 -8.27 -12.70
CA LYS A 86 -17.80 -7.95 -13.81
C LYS A 86 -17.06 -6.65 -13.58
N ARG A 87 -17.77 -5.56 -13.21
CA ARG A 87 -17.16 -4.24 -12.92
C ARG A 87 -16.13 -4.35 -11.79
N PHE A 88 -16.46 -5.06 -10.72
CA PHE A 88 -15.57 -5.26 -9.58
C PHE A 88 -14.32 -6.09 -9.93
N VAL A 89 -14.49 -7.20 -10.64
CA VAL A 89 -13.39 -8.05 -11.11
C VAL A 89 -12.48 -7.30 -12.07
N GLN A 90 -13.05 -6.54 -13.00
CA GLN A 90 -12.29 -5.71 -13.94
C GLN A 90 -11.44 -4.66 -13.23
N PHE A 91 -12.01 -3.96 -12.24
CA PHE A 91 -11.27 -3.02 -11.41
C PHE A 91 -10.12 -3.70 -10.65
N GLY A 92 -10.41 -4.84 -10.02
CA GLY A 92 -9.44 -5.62 -9.26
C GLY A 92 -8.27 -6.11 -10.13
N ALA A 93 -8.59 -6.62 -11.31
CA ALA A 93 -7.60 -7.15 -12.25
C ALA A 93 -6.74 -6.05 -12.88
N LEU A 94 -7.35 -4.95 -13.34
CA LEU A 94 -6.62 -3.90 -14.07
C LEU A 94 -5.77 -3.01 -13.17
N LEU A 95 -6.24 -2.72 -11.95
CA LEU A 95 -5.62 -1.73 -11.08
C LEU A 95 -5.15 -2.33 -9.75
N TYR A 96 -6.08 -2.92 -9.00
CA TYR A 96 -5.88 -3.13 -7.58
C TYR A 96 -4.85 -4.21 -7.26
N THR A 97 -4.82 -5.29 -8.05
CA THR A 97 -3.91 -6.41 -7.83
C THR A 97 -2.45 -5.96 -7.81
N LYS A 98 -2.03 -5.16 -8.80
CA LYS A 98 -0.68 -4.58 -8.84
C LYS A 98 -0.38 -3.74 -7.60
N SER A 99 -1.25 -2.78 -7.30
CA SER A 99 -1.06 -1.88 -6.14
C SER A 99 -1.03 -2.64 -4.82
N TRP A 100 -1.72 -3.78 -4.73
CA TRP A 100 -1.80 -4.57 -3.52
C TRP A 100 -0.55 -5.44 -3.30
N ILE A 101 -0.05 -6.12 -4.34
CA ILE A 101 1.13 -6.99 -4.18
C ILE A 101 2.41 -6.19 -3.89
N GLN A 102 2.47 -4.92 -4.31
CA GLN A 102 3.57 -4.00 -3.98
C GLN A 102 3.41 -3.32 -2.61
N ALA A 103 2.20 -3.35 -2.03
CA ALA A 103 1.89 -2.68 -0.77
C ALA A 103 2.82 -3.01 0.42
N PRO A 104 3.36 -4.24 0.54
CA PRO A 104 4.29 -4.57 1.63
C PRO A 104 5.69 -3.96 1.49
N CYS A 105 6.04 -3.38 0.34
CA CYS A 105 7.36 -2.80 0.12
C CYS A 105 7.38 -1.31 0.49
N ALA A 106 8.15 -0.94 1.52
CA ALA A 106 8.25 0.44 1.99
C ALA A 106 8.72 1.42 0.91
N ALA A 107 9.75 1.01 0.17
CA ALA A 107 10.36 1.83 -0.86
C ALA A 107 9.37 2.11 -2.01
N GLU A 108 8.58 1.09 -2.39
CA GLU A 108 7.62 1.22 -3.49
C GLU A 108 6.32 1.91 -3.09
N ALA A 109 6.01 2.00 -1.78
CA ALA A 109 4.70 2.46 -1.33
C ALA A 109 4.34 3.89 -1.79
N PRO A 110 5.20 4.92 -1.69
CA PRO A 110 4.84 6.26 -2.16
C PRO A 110 4.64 6.32 -3.68
N GLY A 111 5.57 5.73 -4.45
CA GLY A 111 5.47 5.67 -5.91
C GLY A 111 4.23 4.90 -6.37
N GLY A 112 3.94 3.78 -5.73
CA GLY A 112 2.76 2.96 -5.99
C GLY A 112 1.44 3.67 -5.68
N ASP A 113 1.36 4.43 -4.59
CA ASP A 113 0.18 5.23 -4.24
C ASP A 113 -0.07 6.34 -5.27
N LEU A 114 0.98 7.06 -5.68
CA LEU A 114 0.86 8.10 -6.71
C LEU A 114 0.48 7.50 -8.08
N LEU A 115 1.06 6.35 -8.42
CA LEU A 115 0.74 5.64 -9.65
C LEU A 115 -0.72 5.14 -9.65
N LEU A 116 -1.20 4.62 -8.52
CA LEU A 116 -2.61 4.22 -8.37
C LEU A 116 -3.54 5.41 -8.58
N TRP A 117 -3.24 6.58 -8.01
CA TRP A 117 -4.00 7.80 -8.25
C TRP A 117 -4.10 8.15 -9.74
N LYS A 118 -2.96 8.19 -10.45
CA LYS A 118 -2.91 8.48 -11.88
C LYS A 118 -3.66 7.44 -12.72
N ASN A 119 -3.54 6.17 -12.37
CA ASN A 119 -4.25 5.10 -13.06
C ASN A 119 -5.76 5.16 -12.83
N LEU A 120 -6.21 5.57 -11.62
CA LEU A 120 -7.62 5.81 -11.36
C LEU A 120 -8.17 6.92 -12.24
N GLN A 121 -7.44 8.03 -12.44
CA GLN A 121 -7.85 9.09 -13.35
C GLN A 121 -8.07 8.56 -14.77
N GLN A 122 -7.15 7.73 -15.29
CA GLN A 122 -7.31 7.10 -16.60
C GLN A 122 -8.48 6.10 -16.64
N TYR A 123 -8.69 5.36 -15.56
CA TYR A 123 -9.75 4.36 -15.42
C TYR A 123 -11.16 4.96 -15.40
N GLN A 124 -11.31 6.27 -15.20
CA GLN A 124 -12.62 6.94 -15.33
C GLN A 124 -13.26 6.71 -16.70
N SER A 125 -12.45 6.54 -17.76
CA SER A 125 -12.92 6.21 -19.11
C SER A 125 -13.52 4.80 -19.26
N ILE A 126 -13.20 3.90 -18.32
CA ILE A 126 -13.67 2.51 -18.30
C ILE A 126 -14.85 2.39 -17.32
N ASP A 127 -14.70 2.92 -16.10
CA ASP A 127 -15.73 2.93 -15.08
C ASP A 127 -15.60 4.18 -14.21
N HIS A 128 -16.43 5.18 -14.51
CA HIS A 128 -16.43 6.46 -13.83
C HIS A 128 -16.74 6.31 -12.34
N ASP A 129 -17.80 5.60 -11.97
CA ASP A 129 -18.27 5.53 -10.58
C ASP A 129 -17.24 4.85 -9.67
N ILE A 130 -16.69 3.70 -10.11
CA ILE A 130 -15.69 2.98 -9.32
C ILE A 130 -14.43 3.82 -9.19
N SER A 131 -14.00 4.49 -10.26
CA SER A 131 -12.83 5.35 -10.21
C SER A 131 -13.01 6.49 -9.20
N ILE A 132 -14.13 7.22 -9.25
CA ILE A 132 -14.41 8.33 -8.33
C ILE A 132 -14.52 7.82 -6.89
N ALA A 133 -15.19 6.69 -6.66
CA ALA A 133 -15.29 6.09 -5.34
C ALA A 133 -13.91 5.70 -4.79
N ALA A 134 -13.08 5.04 -5.59
CA ALA A 134 -11.74 4.62 -5.19
C ALA A 134 -10.79 5.82 -4.97
N GLN A 135 -10.88 6.88 -5.77
CA GLN A 135 -10.13 8.12 -5.57
C GLN A 135 -10.46 8.77 -4.23
N LYS A 136 -11.75 8.88 -3.87
CA LYS A 136 -12.19 9.42 -2.58
C LYS A 136 -11.64 8.59 -1.41
N ILE A 137 -11.59 7.27 -1.54
CA ILE A 137 -10.97 6.41 -0.53
C ILE A 137 -9.46 6.68 -0.47
N LEU A 138 -8.76 6.69 -1.60
CA LEU A 138 -7.31 6.91 -1.62
C LEU A 138 -6.90 8.25 -0.97
N GLN A 139 -7.66 9.31 -1.20
CA GLN A 139 -7.46 10.62 -0.57
C GLN A 139 -7.52 10.57 0.97
N ASN A 140 -8.27 9.62 1.54
CA ASN A 140 -8.34 9.41 3.00
C ASN A 140 -7.21 8.52 3.55
N HIS A 141 -6.39 7.94 2.67
CA HIS A 141 -5.40 6.91 2.98
C HIS A 141 -4.00 7.23 2.41
N MET A 142 -3.60 8.51 2.37
CA MET A 142 -2.33 8.96 1.79
C MET A 142 -1.12 8.85 2.74
N TRP A 143 -1.05 7.78 3.55
CA TRP A 143 0.00 7.61 4.57
C TRP A 143 1.42 7.58 4.00
N TYR A 144 1.62 7.11 2.76
CA TYR A 144 2.93 7.09 2.09
C TYR A 144 3.15 8.30 1.17
N LEU A 145 2.08 9.04 0.84
CA LEU A 145 2.12 10.34 0.18
C LEU A 145 2.00 11.45 1.24
N SER A 146 2.84 11.36 2.27
CA SER A 146 2.96 12.37 3.31
C SER A 146 4.34 12.98 3.29
N ASP A 147 4.47 14.16 3.89
CA ASP A 147 5.75 14.88 3.95
C ASP A 147 6.77 14.27 4.90
N GLU A 148 6.43 13.21 5.63
CA GLU A 148 7.40 12.39 6.35
C GLU A 148 7.85 11.19 5.51
N THR A 149 6.90 10.48 4.89
CA THR A 149 7.12 9.12 4.34
C THR A 149 7.42 9.08 2.85
N VAL A 150 7.23 10.17 2.10
CA VAL A 150 7.52 10.17 0.66
C VAL A 150 9.00 9.90 0.35
N SER A 151 9.92 10.24 1.26
CA SER A 151 11.36 9.96 1.09
C SER A 151 11.72 8.47 1.07
N LEU A 152 10.82 7.58 1.47
CA LEU A 152 11.00 6.14 1.29
C LEU A 152 11.19 5.77 -0.19
N ALA A 153 10.58 6.52 -1.11
CA ALA A 153 10.70 6.34 -2.55
C ALA A 153 12.12 6.57 -3.10
N LEU A 154 13.02 7.21 -2.33
CA LEU A 154 14.42 7.36 -2.73
C LEU A 154 15.14 6.01 -2.88
N PHE A 155 14.64 4.98 -2.20
CA PHE A 155 15.21 3.63 -2.18
C PHE A 155 14.51 2.65 -3.13
N SER A 156 13.50 3.12 -3.87
CA SER A 156 12.81 2.33 -4.89
C SER A 156 13.66 2.20 -6.15
N ASP A 157 13.60 1.03 -6.78
CA ASP A 157 14.21 0.79 -8.09
C ASP A 157 13.30 1.25 -9.26
N GLU A 158 12.00 1.41 -9.00
CA GLU A 158 11.00 1.85 -9.98
C GLU A 158 10.91 3.38 -10.09
N VAL A 159 11.35 4.11 -9.06
CA VAL A 159 11.33 5.58 -9.04
C VAL A 159 12.55 6.12 -9.80
N SER A 160 12.27 6.91 -10.84
CA SER A 160 13.32 7.43 -11.72
C SER A 160 14.27 8.40 -11.01
N PRO A 161 15.53 8.55 -11.49
CA PRO A 161 16.47 9.54 -10.98
C PRO A 161 15.91 10.97 -10.93
N ILE A 162 15.17 11.37 -11.97
CA ILE A 162 14.54 12.69 -12.05
C ILE A 162 13.53 12.87 -10.91
N GLU A 163 12.72 11.86 -10.64
CA GLU A 163 11.72 11.94 -9.57
C GLU A 163 12.38 11.91 -8.18
N LYS A 164 13.45 11.12 -8.00
CA LYS A 164 14.30 11.15 -6.79
C LYS A 164 14.89 12.54 -6.55
N GLN A 165 15.35 13.21 -7.61
CA GLN A 165 15.88 14.57 -7.51
C GLN A 165 14.79 15.57 -7.07
N LYS A 166 13.55 15.45 -7.58
CA LYS A 166 12.44 16.31 -7.12
C LYS A 166 12.13 16.12 -5.63
N ILE A 167 12.20 14.90 -5.12
CA ILE A 167 12.05 14.62 -3.67
C ILE A 167 13.14 15.36 -2.88
N ILE A 168 14.40 15.31 -3.34
CA ILE A 168 15.52 15.99 -2.68
C ILE A 168 15.34 17.50 -2.69
N THR A 169 14.92 18.09 -3.82
CA THR A 169 14.62 19.52 -3.88
C THR A 169 13.60 19.93 -2.81
N GLY A 170 12.60 19.08 -2.54
CA GLY A 170 11.62 19.30 -1.49
C GLY A 170 12.22 19.36 -0.07
N PHE A 171 13.40 18.79 0.20
CA PHE A 171 14.02 18.85 1.53
C PHE A 171 14.35 20.29 1.98
N GLY A 172 14.50 21.22 1.03
CA GLY A 172 14.70 22.65 1.30
C GLY A 172 13.43 23.39 1.74
N ILE A 173 12.24 22.79 1.54
CA ILE A 173 10.96 23.43 1.84
C ILE A 173 10.62 23.24 3.32
N GLU A 174 10.32 24.35 4.01
CA GLU A 174 9.85 24.29 5.39
C GLU A 174 8.46 23.66 5.46
N PRO A 175 8.23 22.71 6.39
CA PRO A 175 6.94 22.05 6.50
C PRO A 175 5.87 22.97 7.08
N SER A 176 4.64 22.84 6.56
CA SER A 176 3.43 23.48 7.11
C SER A 176 2.87 22.69 8.30
N GLU A 177 1.57 22.75 8.61
CA GLU A 177 0.96 21.91 9.63
C GLU A 177 1.15 20.40 9.32
N ARG A 178 1.20 19.56 10.36
CA ARG A 178 1.42 18.12 10.19
C ARG A 178 0.13 17.39 9.82
N HIS A 179 0.07 16.94 8.57
CA HIS A 179 -1.01 16.09 8.07
C HIS A 179 -0.59 14.63 8.08
N VAL A 180 -0.89 13.92 9.19
CA VAL A 180 -0.50 12.52 9.39
C VAL A 180 -1.01 11.58 8.27
N ARG A 181 -2.16 11.91 7.67
CA ARG A 181 -2.77 11.13 6.59
C ARG A 181 -2.48 11.69 5.19
N GLY A 182 -1.52 12.60 5.05
CA GLY A 182 -1.24 13.32 3.81
C GLY A 182 -2.21 14.49 3.56
N ASP A 183 -1.91 15.28 2.52
CA ASP A 183 -2.72 16.41 2.07
C ASP A 183 -3.32 16.11 0.68
N PRO A 184 -4.63 15.85 0.60
CA PRO A 184 -5.31 15.54 -0.66
C PRO A 184 -5.28 16.67 -1.70
N SER A 185 -5.05 17.92 -1.28
CA SER A 185 -4.99 19.05 -2.20
C SER A 185 -3.80 18.94 -3.16
N LEU A 186 -2.70 18.32 -2.70
CA LEU A 186 -1.50 18.09 -3.52
C LEU A 186 -1.75 17.15 -4.70
N LEU A 187 -2.72 16.24 -4.59
CA LEU A 187 -3.10 15.34 -5.68
C LEU A 187 -3.81 16.06 -6.85
N GLN A 188 -4.29 17.29 -6.63
CA GLN A 188 -4.94 18.10 -7.65
C GLN A 188 -3.96 18.95 -8.45
N ILE A 189 -2.67 18.96 -8.08
CA ILE A 189 -1.63 19.66 -8.83
C ILE A 189 -1.49 19.02 -10.22
N GLU A 190 -1.47 19.86 -11.25
CA GLU A 190 -1.19 19.42 -12.62
C GLU A 190 0.21 18.80 -12.67
N ASP A 191 0.33 17.63 -13.30
CA ASP A 191 1.57 16.85 -13.32
C ASP A 191 2.17 16.57 -11.93
N VAL A 192 1.28 16.28 -10.96
CA VAL A 192 1.67 15.87 -9.61
C VAL A 192 2.78 14.81 -9.63
N SER A 193 3.75 15.04 -8.74
CA SER A 193 5.02 14.31 -8.63
C SER A 193 5.32 14.05 -7.16
N LEU A 194 6.15 13.07 -6.86
CA LEU A 194 6.55 12.75 -5.48
C LEU A 194 7.22 13.93 -4.77
N GLY A 195 7.91 14.80 -5.53
CA GLY A 195 8.54 16.01 -4.99
C GLY A 195 7.55 16.99 -4.33
N HIS A 196 6.31 17.05 -4.80
CA HIS A 196 5.29 17.95 -4.24
C HIS A 196 4.90 17.58 -2.80
N PHE A 197 5.12 16.32 -2.40
CA PHE A 197 4.87 15.88 -1.03
C PHE A 197 6.09 16.07 -0.13
N SER A 198 7.27 16.34 -0.68
CA SER A 198 8.53 16.34 0.07
C SER A 198 8.80 17.68 0.76
N THR A 199 9.18 17.62 2.03
CA THR A 199 9.58 18.79 2.83
C THR A 199 10.83 18.45 3.65
N ARG A 200 11.32 19.37 4.48
CA ARG A 200 12.35 19.07 5.49
C ARG A 200 11.98 17.91 6.42
N ARG A 201 10.68 17.62 6.64
CA ARG A 201 10.27 16.43 7.41
C ARG A 201 10.68 15.12 6.74
N SER A 202 10.69 15.08 5.42
CA SER A 202 11.07 13.90 4.64
C SER A 202 12.55 13.57 4.83
N GLN A 203 13.40 14.60 4.90
CA GLN A 203 14.82 14.46 5.24
C GLN A 203 15.00 14.00 6.70
N ASN A 204 14.24 14.59 7.64
CA ASN A 204 14.32 14.21 9.04
C ASN A 204 13.96 12.74 9.29
N LEU A 205 13.08 12.14 8.46
CA LEU A 205 12.80 10.70 8.54
C LEU A 205 14.06 9.86 8.28
N LEU A 206 14.91 10.24 7.33
CA LEU A 206 16.16 9.52 7.05
C LEU A 206 17.08 9.50 8.29
N THR A 207 17.23 10.64 8.96
CA THR A 207 17.96 10.73 10.24
C THR A 207 17.35 9.83 11.31
N LYS A 208 16.02 9.83 11.46
CA LYS A 208 15.32 8.97 12.45
C LYS A 208 15.52 7.48 12.16
N LEU A 209 15.62 7.11 10.90
CA LEU A 209 15.90 5.74 10.44
C LEU A 209 17.41 5.41 10.46
N GLN A 210 18.26 6.32 10.95
CA GLN A 210 19.71 6.16 11.01
C GLN A 210 20.33 5.87 9.63
N ILE A 211 19.84 6.55 8.61
CA ILE A 211 20.35 6.48 7.25
C ILE A 211 21.31 7.65 7.03
N GLY A 212 22.54 7.36 6.64
CA GLY A 212 23.55 8.38 6.35
C GLY A 212 23.18 9.20 5.11
N HIS A 213 23.62 10.46 5.06
CA HIS A 213 23.22 11.42 4.02
C HIS A 213 24.25 11.57 2.89
N SER A 214 25.36 10.83 2.91
CA SER A 214 26.47 11.04 1.96
C SER A 214 26.07 10.83 0.50
N PHE A 215 25.02 10.06 0.23
CA PHE A 215 24.50 9.88 -1.13
C PHE A 215 23.73 11.11 -1.65
N LEU A 216 23.17 11.96 -0.77
CA LEU A 216 22.34 13.10 -1.17
C LEU A 216 23.12 14.19 -1.93
N VAL A 217 24.44 14.20 -1.83
CA VAL A 217 25.31 15.13 -2.58
C VAL A 217 25.75 14.55 -3.94
N LEU A 218 25.41 13.30 -4.22
CA LEU A 218 25.72 12.61 -5.48
C LEU A 218 24.49 12.58 -6.39
N PRO A 219 24.70 12.53 -7.72
CA PRO A 219 23.60 12.27 -8.64
C PRO A 219 22.97 10.87 -8.37
N PRO A 220 21.64 10.70 -8.49
CA PRO A 220 20.95 9.45 -8.15
C PRO A 220 21.48 8.20 -8.86
N GLU A 221 22.03 8.36 -10.06
CA GLU A 221 22.65 7.29 -10.84
C GLU A 221 23.84 6.64 -10.12
N ARG A 222 24.51 7.38 -9.23
CA ARG A 222 25.70 6.92 -8.47
C ARG A 222 25.37 6.42 -7.07
N TRP A 223 24.10 6.42 -6.67
CA TRP A 223 23.73 6.04 -5.31
C TRP A 223 23.96 4.56 -5.02
N ASN A 224 23.82 3.68 -6.01
CA ASN A 224 24.06 2.25 -5.83
C ASN A 224 25.50 1.93 -5.43
N ASP A 225 26.46 2.83 -5.70
CA ASP A 225 27.87 2.68 -5.29
C ASP A 225 28.14 3.29 -3.91
N ASN A 226 27.20 4.04 -3.34
CA ASN A 226 27.35 4.71 -2.06
C ASN A 226 26.96 3.79 -0.90
N THR A 227 27.85 3.68 0.09
CA THR A 227 27.67 2.79 1.24
C THR A 227 26.49 3.17 2.14
N ASP A 228 26.22 4.46 2.32
CA ASP A 228 25.08 4.91 3.12
C ASP A 228 23.76 4.64 2.42
N TYR A 229 23.72 4.80 1.09
CA TYR A 229 22.56 4.44 0.30
C TYR A 229 22.27 2.95 0.35
N GLN A 230 23.28 2.10 0.15
CA GLN A 230 23.13 0.64 0.24
C GLN A 230 22.58 0.21 1.62
N LYS A 231 23.15 0.76 2.71
CA LYS A 231 22.65 0.53 4.07
C LYS A 231 21.22 1.05 4.26
N GLY A 232 20.92 2.23 3.72
CA GLY A 232 19.57 2.80 3.73
C GLY A 232 18.58 1.91 3.02
N LYS A 233 18.91 1.46 1.80
CA LYS A 233 18.08 0.56 1.00
C LYS A 233 17.78 -0.73 1.73
N GLN A 234 18.78 -1.35 2.37
CA GLN A 234 18.57 -2.53 3.21
C GLN A 234 17.61 -2.23 4.37
N ARG A 235 17.84 -1.15 5.13
CA ARG A 235 16.97 -0.77 6.25
C ARG A 235 15.53 -0.54 5.82
N ILE A 236 15.32 0.13 4.68
CA ILE A 236 13.97 0.39 4.15
C ILE A 236 13.30 -0.91 3.70
N ASN A 237 14.04 -1.84 3.09
CA ASN A 237 13.50 -3.15 2.72
C ASN A 237 13.13 -4.01 3.92
N ASP A 238 13.83 -3.85 5.05
CA ASP A 238 13.54 -4.54 6.30
C ASP A 238 12.36 -3.93 7.07
N LEU A 239 11.88 -2.73 6.70
CA LEU A 239 10.70 -2.13 7.30
C LEU A 239 9.47 -2.97 6.99
N ARG A 240 8.84 -3.50 8.04
CA ARG A 240 7.54 -4.16 7.92
C ARG A 240 6.45 -3.14 7.64
N VAL A 241 6.09 -3.02 6.38
CA VAL A 241 5.03 -2.11 5.94
C VAL A 241 3.74 -2.89 5.84
N VAL A 242 2.91 -2.74 6.87
CA VAL A 242 1.56 -3.31 6.85
C VAL A 242 0.64 -2.24 6.29
N LYS A 243 0.18 -2.34 5.04
CA LYS A 243 -0.78 -1.37 4.47
C LYS A 243 -2.22 -1.65 4.93
N ASP A 244 -2.52 -2.89 5.30
CA ASP A 244 -3.84 -3.27 5.78
C ASP A 244 -4.03 -2.86 7.25
N THR A 245 -4.91 -1.88 7.48
CA THR A 245 -5.31 -1.42 8.83
C THR A 245 -5.81 -2.59 9.69
N ALA A 246 -6.46 -3.59 9.09
CA ALA A 246 -6.92 -4.76 9.81
C ALA A 246 -5.78 -5.72 10.14
N GLU A 247 -4.78 -5.91 9.27
CA GLU A 247 -3.58 -6.68 9.64
C GLU A 247 -2.82 -5.97 10.78
N ARG A 248 -2.73 -4.64 10.78
CA ARG A 248 -2.19 -3.86 11.92
C ARG A 248 -3.01 -4.09 13.19
N GLY A 249 -4.33 -4.06 13.06
CA GLY A 249 -5.26 -4.32 14.17
C GLY A 249 -5.07 -5.72 14.73
N VAL A 250 -5.14 -6.76 13.89
CA VAL A 250 -4.94 -8.15 14.27
C VAL A 250 -3.58 -8.34 14.92
N LYS A 251 -2.50 -7.82 14.32
CA LYS A 251 -1.16 -7.92 14.89
C LYS A 251 -1.07 -7.26 16.26
N LEU A 252 -1.64 -6.07 16.42
CA LEU A 252 -1.69 -5.37 17.69
C LEU A 252 -2.48 -6.17 18.75
N PHE A 253 -3.63 -6.73 18.37
CA PHE A 253 -4.43 -7.58 19.25
C PHE A 253 -3.71 -8.89 19.60
N GLU A 254 -3.00 -9.51 18.65
CA GLU A 254 -2.14 -10.66 18.89
C GLU A 254 -1.04 -10.33 19.89
N ASP A 255 -0.40 -9.16 19.77
CA ASP A 255 0.65 -8.72 20.68
C ASP A 255 0.11 -8.43 22.08
N TYR A 256 -1.06 -7.78 22.20
CA TYR A 256 -1.74 -7.63 23.49
C TYR A 256 -2.14 -8.97 24.11
N ASN A 257 -2.66 -9.90 23.31
CA ASN A 257 -3.04 -11.23 23.77
C ASN A 257 -1.85 -12.06 24.28
N ARG A 258 -0.61 -11.70 23.91
CA ARG A 258 0.61 -12.34 24.42
C ARG A 258 1.08 -11.79 25.75
N LEU A 259 0.58 -10.62 26.19
CA LEU A 259 1.00 -9.99 27.45
C LEU A 259 0.56 -10.77 28.69
N THR A 260 -0.54 -11.51 28.59
CA THR A 260 -1.06 -12.33 29.68
C THR A 260 -1.84 -13.51 29.14
N ILE A 261 -1.81 -14.63 29.88
CA ILE A 261 -2.63 -15.81 29.61
C ILE A 261 -3.97 -15.79 30.36
N ASN A 262 -4.14 -14.84 31.31
CA ASN A 262 -5.36 -14.71 32.11
C ASN A 262 -6.45 -13.97 31.32
N GLU A 263 -7.59 -14.63 31.12
CA GLU A 263 -8.70 -14.09 30.32
C GLU A 263 -9.30 -12.81 30.89
N LYS A 264 -9.39 -12.68 32.23
CA LYS A 264 -9.90 -11.45 32.86
C LYS A 264 -8.96 -10.28 32.63
N GLU A 265 -7.65 -10.53 32.68
CA GLU A 265 -6.64 -9.50 32.40
C GLU A 265 -6.62 -9.11 30.93
N LYS A 266 -6.80 -10.06 30.00
CA LYS A 266 -6.96 -9.75 28.56
C LYS A 266 -8.12 -8.79 28.33
N GLN A 267 -9.30 -9.11 28.88
CA GLN A 267 -10.48 -8.25 28.74
C GLN A 267 -10.26 -6.87 29.36
N PHE A 268 -9.59 -6.80 30.51
CA PHE A 268 -9.22 -5.54 31.16
C PHE A 268 -8.26 -4.70 30.31
N ILE A 269 -7.19 -5.29 29.76
CA ILE A 269 -6.22 -4.60 28.88
C ILE A 269 -6.93 -3.99 27.67
N LEU A 270 -7.85 -4.71 27.05
CA LEU A 270 -8.60 -4.19 25.90
C LEU A 270 -9.47 -2.98 26.27
N GLN A 271 -10.15 -3.02 27.41
CA GLN A 271 -10.93 -1.89 27.91
C GLN A 271 -10.05 -0.69 28.24
N VAL A 272 -8.88 -0.91 28.84
CA VAL A 272 -7.90 0.15 29.14
C VAL A 272 -7.37 0.80 27.86
N VAL A 273 -6.98 0.01 26.85
CA VAL A 273 -6.49 0.53 25.56
C VAL A 273 -7.57 1.33 24.83
N GLU A 274 -8.81 0.83 24.82
CA GLU A 274 -9.94 1.53 24.19
C GLU A 274 -10.29 2.83 24.92
N ALA A 275 -10.33 2.81 26.25
CA ALA A 275 -10.54 4.01 27.06
C ALA A 275 -9.41 5.02 26.84
N ASN A 276 -8.16 4.55 26.81
CA ASN A 276 -6.99 5.38 26.54
C ASN A 276 -7.07 6.03 25.15
N ARG A 277 -7.45 5.30 24.10
CA ARG A 277 -7.64 5.85 22.74
C ARG A 277 -8.73 6.91 22.64
N LYS A 278 -9.76 6.83 23.48
CA LYS A 278 -10.84 7.83 23.56
C LYS A 278 -10.40 9.09 24.30
N VAL A 279 -9.52 8.94 25.30
CA VAL A 279 -9.08 10.02 26.18
C VAL A 279 -7.84 10.73 25.66
N ILE A 280 -6.91 10.01 25.02
CA ILE A 280 -5.69 10.58 24.44
C ILE A 280 -6.00 11.06 23.01
N PRO A 281 -5.93 12.38 22.74
CA PRO A 281 -6.10 12.90 21.40
C PRO A 281 -5.01 12.33 20.47
N ALA A 282 -5.39 11.91 19.26
CA ALA A 282 -4.41 11.51 18.23
C ALA A 282 -3.44 12.64 17.85
N GLN A 283 -3.73 13.89 18.25
CA GLN A 283 -2.80 15.00 18.26
C GLN A 283 -1.96 14.97 19.55
N THR A 284 -0.83 14.27 19.50
CA THR A 284 0.16 14.31 20.57
C THR A 284 1.19 15.41 20.28
N THR A 285 1.43 16.30 21.23
CA THR A 285 2.49 17.32 21.10
C THR A 285 3.85 16.74 21.45
N LYS A 286 4.95 17.31 20.92
CA LYS A 286 6.32 16.87 21.25
C LYS A 286 6.58 16.81 22.76
N LYS A 287 5.93 17.71 23.51
CA LYS A 287 5.99 17.79 24.98
C LYS A 287 5.34 16.57 25.65
N SER A 288 4.19 16.10 25.17
CA SER A 288 3.50 14.94 25.76
C SER A 288 4.20 13.62 25.45
N VAL A 289 4.90 13.50 24.31
CA VAL A 289 5.77 12.33 24.05
C VAL A 289 6.93 12.31 25.02
N ILE A 290 7.68 13.42 25.16
CA ILE A 290 8.87 13.50 26.01
C ILE A 290 8.53 13.19 27.49
N CYS A 291 7.40 13.70 28.00
CA CYS A 291 6.93 13.38 29.35
C CYS A 291 6.63 11.88 29.55
N ALA A 292 6.15 11.18 28.52
CA ALA A 292 5.79 9.76 28.63
C ALA A 292 6.99 8.82 28.58
N VAL A 293 8.11 9.24 27.98
CA VAL A 293 9.35 8.41 27.87
C VAL A 293 10.39 8.73 28.95
N SER A 294 10.11 9.70 29.83
CA SER A 294 11.03 10.13 30.89
C SER A 294 10.68 9.57 32.27
N VAL A 295 10.00 8.42 32.32
CA VAL A 295 9.77 7.63 33.54
C VAL A 295 10.70 6.42 33.50
#